data_AF-A0A172UNV0-F1
#
_entry.id   AF-A0A172UNV0-F1
#
_cell.length_a   1.000
_cell.length_b   1.000
_cell.length_c   1.000
_cell.angle_alpha   90.00
_cell.angle_beta   90.00
_cell.angle_gamma   90.00
#
_symmetry.space_group_name_H-M   'P 1'
#
loop_
_entity.id
_entity.type
_entity.pdbx_description
1 polymer ?
#
loop_
_entity_poly.entity_id
_entity_poly.type
_entity_poly.pdbx_seq_one_letter_code
_entity_poly.pdbx_strand_id
1 'polypeptide(L)' 'MAWHSGDVVTALREIDQMDVQTVPEGAAGTVEETTLFGQPKVVCFDVPTVWGTKRACVQVHRGDVELAG' A
#
# COMPACT_ATOMS: atom_id res chain seq x y z
N MET A 1 -8.94 8.67 -12.22
CA MET A 1 -8.67 7.22 -12.22
C MET A 1 -9.19 6.68 -10.91
N ALA A 2 -10.03 5.65 -10.95
CA ALA A 2 -10.51 4.95 -9.76
C ALA A 2 -9.60 3.73 -9.56
N TRP A 3 -9.25 3.44 -8.32
CA TRP A 3 -8.54 2.22 -7.95
C TRP A 3 -9.56 1.09 -7.77
N HIS A 4 -9.12 -0.13 -8.03
CA HIS A 4 -9.87 -1.36 -7.81
C HIS A 4 -9.09 -2.31 -6.91
N SER A 5 -9.81 -3.15 -6.18
CA SER A 5 -9.20 -4.27 -5.45
C SER A 5 -8.45 -5.16 -6.43
N GLY A 6 -7.19 -5.47 -6.11
CA GLY A 6 -6.27 -6.22 -6.96
C GLY A 6 -5.33 -5.35 -7.79
N ASP A 7 -5.52 -4.03 -7.85
CA ASP A 7 -4.58 -3.14 -8.53
C ASP A 7 -3.23 -3.12 -7.81
N VAL A 8 -2.16 -3.08 -8.60
CA VAL A 8 -0.80 -2.89 -8.09
C VAL A 8 -0.55 -1.40 -7.95
N VAL A 9 -0.08 -1.01 -6.78
CA VAL A 9 0.27 0.36 -6.45
C VAL A 9 1.69 0.41 -5.90
N THR A 10 2.29 1.59 -5.99
CA THR A 10 3.61 1.87 -5.43
C THR A 10 3.46 2.94 -4.36
N ALA A 11 4.10 2.74 -3.21
CA ALA A 11 4.16 3.74 -2.15
C ALA A 11 4.96 4.95 -2.64
N LEU A 12 4.35 6.14 -2.60
CA LEU A 12 4.99 7.41 -2.97
C LEU A 12 5.80 8.03 -1.84
N ARG A 13 5.67 7.49 -0.62
CA ARG A 13 6.37 7.93 0.58
C ARG A 13 6.48 6.78 1.56
N GLU A 14 7.32 6.95 2.57
CA GLU A 14 7.33 6.04 3.71
C GLU A 14 6.00 6.13 4.48
N ILE A 15 5.38 4.97 4.72
CA ILE A 15 4.14 4.84 5.47
C ILE A 15 4.46 4.11 6.77
N ASP A 16 4.57 4.89 7.84
CA ASP A 16 4.70 4.39 9.20
C ASP A 16 3.33 4.38 9.89
N GLN A 17 2.89 3.20 10.33
CA GLN A 17 1.69 3.03 11.16
C GLN A 17 2.05 2.29 12.43
N MET A 18 1.54 2.76 13.57
CA MET A 18 1.90 2.22 14.89
C MET A 18 1.71 0.70 15.06
N ASP A 19 0.77 0.09 14.35
CA ASP A 19 0.42 -1.34 14.47
C ASP A 19 0.98 -2.21 13.33
N VAL A 20 1.66 -1.59 12.37
CA VAL A 20 2.08 -2.25 11.13
C VAL A 20 3.55 -1.95 10.84
N GLN A 21 4.19 -2.81 10.05
CA GLN A 21 5.56 -2.50 9.64
C GLN A 21 5.60 -1.29 8.73
N THR A 22 6.61 -0.45 8.96
CA THR A 22 6.93 0.69 8.12
C THR A 22 7.13 0.23 6.67
N VAL A 23 6.33 0.79 5.77
CA VAL A 23 6.42 0.53 4.33
C VAL A 23 7.35 1.59 3.74
N PRO A 24 8.48 1.21 3.12
CA PRO A 24 9.38 2.18 2.51
C PRO A 24 8.76 2.80 1.24
N GLU A 25 9.17 4.02 0.92
CA GLU A 25 8.88 4.63 -0.37
C GLU A 25 9.36 3.72 -1.52
N GLY A 26 8.57 3.62 -2.58
CA GLY A 26 8.85 2.75 -3.72
C GLY A 26 8.43 1.29 -3.52
N ALA A 27 7.91 0.91 -2.34
CA ALA A 27 7.38 -0.43 -2.13
C ALA A 27 6.17 -0.69 -3.03
N ALA A 28 6.18 -1.84 -3.72
CA ALA A 28 5.03 -2.33 -4.45
C ALA A 28 4.04 -2.99 -3.47
N GLY A 29 2.76 -2.73 -3.66
CA GLY A 29 1.68 -3.31 -2.89
C GLY A 29 0.45 -3.55 -3.75
N THR A 30 -0.45 -4.39 -3.23
CA THR A 30 -1.73 -4.68 -3.87
C THR A 30 -2.85 -4.04 -3.07
N VAL A 31 -3.76 -3.36 -3.76
CA VAL A 31 -4.98 -2.80 -3.15
C VAL A 31 -5.87 -3.96 -2.73
N GLU A 32 -6.14 -4.09 -1.43
CA GLU A 32 -7.10 -5.09 -0.94
C GLU A 32 -8.49 -4.48 -0.74
N GLU A 33 -8.56 -3.23 -0.29
CA GLU A 33 -9.83 -2.55 -0.07
C GLU A 33 -9.81 -1.14 -0.65
N THR A 34 -10.87 -0.79 -1.36
CA THR A 34 -11.13 0.56 -1.86
C THR A 34 -12.38 1.13 -1.20
N THR A 35 -12.40 2.45 -1.00
CA THR A 35 -13.62 3.16 -0.62
C THR A 35 -14.65 3.11 -1.75
N LEU A 36 -15.92 3.40 -1.43
CA LEU A 36 -17.01 3.50 -2.44
C LEU A 36 -16.74 4.56 -3.52
N PHE A 37 -15.85 5.52 -3.25
CA PHE A 37 -15.40 6.54 -4.21
C PHE A 37 -14.19 6.09 -5.04
N GLY A 38 -13.81 4.82 -4.96
CA GLY A 38 -12.69 4.24 -5.69
C GLY A 38 -11.34 4.75 -5.21
N GLN A 39 -11.21 5.18 -3.96
CA GLN A 39 -9.91 5.53 -3.37
C GLN A 39 -9.32 4.30 -2.67
N PRO A 40 -8.01 4.06 -2.75
CA PRO A 40 -7.38 2.96 -2.04
C PRO A 40 -7.52 3.25 -0.54
N LYS A 41 -8.04 2.27 0.20
CA LYS A 41 -8.25 2.36 1.66
C LYS A 41 -7.27 1.48 2.39
N VAL A 42 -7.08 0.24 1.91
CA VAL A 42 -6.12 -0.72 2.47
C VAL A 42 -5.28 -1.28 1.34
N VAL A 43 -3.97 -1.23 1.50
CA VAL A 43 -2.99 -1.81 0.58
C VAL A 43 -2.07 -2.72 1.36
N CYS A 44 -1.88 -3.93 0.86
CA CYS A 44 -0.91 -4.87 1.39
C CYS A 44 0.39 -4.80 0.59
N PHE A 45 1.45 -4.36 1.26
CA PHE A 45 2.80 -4.27 0.71
C PHE A 45 3.65 -5.45 1.14
N ASP A 46 4.52 -5.88 0.25
CA ASP A 46 5.56 -6.85 0.56
C ASP A 46 6.81 -6.10 1.02
N VAL A 47 7.00 -6.00 2.34
CA VAL A 47 8.11 -5.26 2.94
C VAL A 47 9.28 -6.22 3.14
N PRO A 48 10.45 -5.98 2.53
CA PRO A 48 11.64 -6.76 2.80
C PRO A 48 12.18 -6.39 4.20
N THR A 49 12.15 -7.34 5.12
CA THR A 49 12.68 -7.16 6.47
C THR A 49 13.94 -7.99 6.66
N VAL A 50 14.68 -7.70 7.74
CA VAL A 50 15.86 -8.50 8.14
C VAL A 50 15.54 -9.99 8.40
N TRP A 51 14.26 -10.34 8.59
CA TRP A 51 13.80 -11.71 8.82
C TRP A 51 13.05 -12.31 7.62
N GLY A 52 13.08 -11.63 6.47
CA GLY A 52 12.41 -12.03 5.23
C GLY A 52 11.34 -11.05 4.78
N THR A 53 10.78 -11.28 3.59
CA THR A 53 9.67 -10.48 3.07
C THR A 53 8.42 -10.76 3.89
N LYS A 54 7.82 -9.71 4.46
CA LYS A 54 6.59 -9.82 5.23
C LYS A 54 5.52 -8.94 4.61
N ARG A 55 4.31 -9.48 4.55
CA ARG A 55 3.13 -8.75 4.08
C ARG A 55 2.65 -7.80 5.17
N ALA A 56 2.56 -6.51 4.85
CA ALA A 56 2.09 -5.45 5.72
C ALA A 56 0.89 -4.76 5.07
N CYS A 57 -0.30 -4.93 5.67
CA CYS A 57 -1.53 -4.31 5.19
C CYS A 57 -1.74 -3.01 5.96
N VAL A 58 -1.50 -1.89 5.28
CA VAL A 58 -1.61 -0.55 5.87
C VAL A 58 -2.77 0.20 5.24
N GLN A 59 -3.36 1.09 6.04
CA GLN A 59 -4.30 2.05 5.48
C GLN A 59 -3.55 3.14 4.73
N VAL A 60 -3.97 3.43 3.51
CA VAL A 60 -3.32 4.44 2.67
C VAL A 60 -4.33 5.49 2.26
N HIS A 61 -3.86 6.69 1.98
CA HIS A 61 -4.64 7.69 1.26
C HIS A 61 -4.20 7.75 -0.19
N ARG A 62 -5.04 8.36 -1.02
CA ARG A 62 -4.77 8.62 -2.43
C ARG A 62 -3.42 9.31 -2.71
N GLY A 63 -2.90 10.09 -1.76
CA GLY A 63 -1.62 10.80 -1.91
C GLY A 63 -0.40 10.03 -1.40
N ASP A 64 -0.62 8.87 -0.77
CA ASP A 64 0.45 8.03 -0.23
C ASP A 64 0.87 6.95 -1.23
N VAL A 65 0.02 6.65 -2.23
CA VAL A 65 0.24 5.59 -3.21
C VAL A 65 -0.13 6.03 -4.63
N GLU A 66 0.58 5.48 -5.61
CA GLU A 66 0.34 5.67 -7.05
C GLU A 66 0.04 4.32 -7.71
N LEU A 67 -0.77 4.29 -8.77
CA LEU A 67 -0.94 3.08 -9.59
C LEU A 67 0.37 2.75 -10.30
N ALA A 68 0.86 1.53 -10.12
CA ALA A 68 1.95 1.01 -10.92
C ALA A 68 1.40 0.75 -12.33
N GLY A 69 1.62 1.70 -13.23
CA GLY A 69 1.14 1.66 -14.63
C GLY A 69 1.81 0.60 -15.48
#